data_AF-A0A2G8KF20-F1
#
_entry.id   AF-A0A2G8KF20-F1
#
_cell.length_a   1.000
_cell.length_b   1.000
_cell.length_c   1.000
_cell.angle_alpha   90.00
_cell.angle_beta   90.00
_cell.angle_gamma   90.00
#
_symmetry.space_group_name_H-M   'P 1'
#
loop_
_entity.id
_entity.type
_entity.pdbx_description
1 polymer ?
#
loop_
_entity_poly.entity_id
_entity_poly.type
_entity_poly.pdbx_seq_one_letter_code
_entity_poly.pdbx_strand_id
1 'polypeptide(L)'
;MELFAAFDVSLTTRYLPECLRKRKNKTKRAKLTGFDDKARDEYIRKAVVGNNDEAVEKIKQRLYENSILADLCQVPLVFVMFAHMAHDQRVFMKFKSVTQFFKHILRCFYDHLKQKFKDNRSNVIYLQAMEHHELDKIAFEGLNKINQQLSWIKTEFRQRVGTKSYDQYILIGILVEEDVVSDDSTVDNVLFTTEVRFYHKLFCEWYAAHHLVTLVKNAYDINKMLRFLDPVDLQYLFRFACGLDPDAGKKLINHLKRLPGGDTFAILCILEQTGDVNEIMDSVKELCSRDVKIKRGDSALLQRSTTQLLEIASNNDCVREHTKNNCRFPTGVFAQQTHRA
;
A
#
# COMPACT_ATOMS: atom_id res chain seq x y z
N MET A 1 27.90 39.78 5.22
CA MET A 1 26.93 39.75 4.10
C MET A 1 25.93 38.65 4.43
N GLU A 2 24.80 39.00 5.07
CA GLU A 2 23.72 38.04 5.37
C GLU A 2 22.99 37.72 4.06
N LEU A 3 23.50 36.75 3.31
CA LEU A 3 23.00 36.45 1.95
C LEU A 3 21.70 35.64 1.93
N PHE A 4 21.10 35.38 3.09
CA PHE A 4 19.83 34.66 3.19
C PHE A 4 18.81 35.56 3.87
N ALA A 5 18.09 36.32 3.05
CA ALA A 5 16.88 37.01 3.46
C ALA A 5 15.90 36.02 4.13
N ALA A 6 14.98 36.55 4.92
CA ALA A 6 13.89 35.78 5.53
C ALA A 6 12.98 35.18 4.43
N PHE A 7 13.32 34.00 3.92
CA PHE A 7 12.49 33.25 2.99
C PHE A 7 11.61 32.27 3.74
N ASP A 8 10.33 32.26 3.40
CA ASP A 8 9.41 31.22 3.83
C ASP A 8 9.60 29.98 2.94
N VAL A 9 9.88 28.84 3.57
CA VAL A 9 10.09 27.56 2.87
C VAL A 9 8.98 26.59 3.25
N SER A 10 8.35 25.99 2.25
CA SER A 10 7.43 24.86 2.44
C SER A 10 8.15 23.56 2.15
N LEU A 11 8.23 22.68 3.15
CA LEU A 11 8.82 21.35 3.02
C LEU A 11 7.73 20.29 3.15
N THR A 12 7.60 19.43 2.15
CA THR A 12 6.76 18.24 2.22
C THR A 12 7.62 17.07 2.72
N THR A 13 7.13 16.33 3.71
CA THR A 13 7.81 15.14 4.22
C THR A 13 6.80 14.11 4.72
N ARG A 14 7.13 12.82 4.60
CA ARG A 14 6.35 11.75 5.21
C ARG A 14 6.60 11.65 6.72
N TYR A 15 7.86 11.81 7.13
CA TYR A 15 8.28 11.78 8.53
C TYR A 15 8.92 13.10 8.89
N LEU A 16 8.48 13.71 9.99
CA LEU A 16 9.07 14.96 10.45
C LEU A 16 10.48 14.67 11.00
N PRO A 17 11.56 15.15 10.33
CA PRO A 17 12.92 14.94 10.80
C PRO A 17 13.08 15.47 12.23
N GLU A 18 13.89 14.80 13.03
CA GLU A 18 14.02 15.13 14.45
C GLU A 18 14.54 16.56 14.67
N CYS A 19 15.41 17.03 13.78
CA CYS A 19 15.89 18.41 13.75
C CYS A 19 14.75 19.44 13.59
N LEU A 20 13.71 19.11 12.82
CA LEU A 20 12.52 19.95 12.64
C LEU A 20 11.50 19.73 13.76
N ARG A 21 11.45 18.54 14.40
CA ARG A 21 10.65 18.32 15.61
C ARG A 21 11.05 19.28 16.72
N LYS A 22 12.37 19.45 16.94
CA LYS A 22 12.96 20.33 17.95
C LYS A 22 12.69 21.82 17.70
N ARG A 23 12.32 22.20 16.46
CA ARG A 23 12.00 23.58 16.06
C ARG A 23 10.49 23.85 15.94
N LYS A 24 9.68 23.26 16.83
CA LYS A 24 8.20 23.36 16.80
C LYS A 24 7.69 24.81 16.85
N ASN A 25 8.40 25.70 17.53
CA ASN A 25 7.98 27.10 17.71
C ASN A 25 8.28 27.98 16.48
N LYS A 26 9.04 27.48 15.50
CA LYS A 26 9.41 28.20 14.28
C LYS A 26 8.80 27.60 13.00
N THR A 27 8.01 26.53 13.12
CA THR A 27 7.50 25.77 11.96
C THR A 27 5.98 25.62 12.05
N LYS A 28 5.26 26.11 11.03
CA LYS A 28 3.85 25.77 10.82
C LYS A 28 3.76 24.38 10.21
N ARG A 29 2.76 23.60 10.61
CA ARG A 29 2.63 22.20 10.19
C ARG A 29 1.22 21.96 9.68
N ALA A 30 1.12 21.43 8.47
CA ALA A 30 -0.11 20.91 7.90
C ALA A 30 0.07 19.42 7.61
N LYS A 31 -0.95 18.62 7.92
CA LYS A 31 -0.99 17.20 7.55
C LYS A 31 -2.01 17.05 6.42
N LEU A 32 -1.56 16.51 5.29
CA LEU A 32 -2.48 16.11 4.23
C LEU A 32 -3.20 14.83 4.66
N THR A 33 -4.54 14.86 4.64
CA THR A 33 -5.39 13.75 5.11
C THR A 33 -6.08 12.99 3.98
N GLY A 34 -5.76 13.31 2.72
CA GLY A 34 -6.34 12.66 1.53
C GLY A 34 -7.64 13.32 1.06
N PHE A 35 -8.44 12.58 0.30
CA PHE A 35 -9.75 13.05 -0.16
C PHE A 35 -10.82 12.75 0.90
N ASP A 36 -11.54 13.79 1.31
CA ASP A 36 -12.80 13.63 2.04
C ASP A 36 -13.93 13.21 1.07
N ASP A 37 -15.11 12.94 1.62
CA ASP A 37 -16.24 12.44 0.82
C ASP A 37 -16.68 13.47 -0.25
N LYS A 38 -16.57 14.77 0.03
CA LYS A 38 -16.89 15.82 -0.93
C LYS A 38 -15.88 15.84 -2.09
N ALA A 39 -14.59 15.80 -1.80
CA ALA A 39 -13.54 15.77 -2.81
C ALA A 39 -13.61 14.50 -3.67
N ARG A 40 -13.96 13.36 -3.06
CA ARG A 40 -14.21 12.10 -3.78
C ARG A 40 -15.38 12.22 -4.75
N ASP A 41 -16.51 12.74 -4.27
CA ASP A 41 -17.72 12.95 -5.07
C ASP A 41 -17.45 13.91 -6.24
N GLU A 42 -16.79 15.04 -5.96
CA GLU A 42 -16.36 16.00 -6.98
C GLU A 42 -15.41 15.37 -8.01
N TYR A 43 -14.47 14.53 -7.57
CA TYR A 43 -13.57 13.84 -8.48
C TYR A 43 -14.33 12.88 -9.41
N ILE A 44 -15.21 12.03 -8.87
CA ILE A 44 -15.99 11.08 -9.66
C ILE A 44 -16.80 11.83 -10.72
N ARG A 45 -17.46 12.93 -10.33
CA ARG A 45 -18.24 13.77 -11.25
C ARG A 45 -17.36 14.40 -12.33
N LYS A 46 -16.26 15.03 -11.95
CA LYS A 46 -15.44 15.80 -12.90
C LYS A 46 -14.62 14.91 -13.83
N ALA A 47 -14.11 13.78 -13.35
CA ALA A 47 -13.08 13.01 -14.04
C ALA A 47 -13.54 11.64 -14.54
N VAL A 48 -14.66 11.10 -14.04
CA VAL A 48 -15.07 9.72 -14.35
C VAL A 48 -16.41 9.67 -15.10
N VAL A 49 -17.48 10.23 -14.53
CA VAL A 49 -18.86 9.98 -15.03
C VAL A 49 -19.64 11.23 -15.44
N GLY A 50 -19.08 12.42 -15.26
CA GLY A 50 -19.79 13.67 -15.51
C GLY A 50 -20.93 13.91 -14.52
N ASN A 51 -22.04 14.46 -15.01
CA ASN A 51 -23.23 14.75 -14.21
C ASN A 51 -24.19 13.56 -14.05
N ASN A 52 -23.70 12.32 -14.19
CA ASN A 52 -24.52 11.12 -14.02
C ASN A 52 -24.58 10.70 -12.54
N ASP A 53 -25.59 11.18 -11.81
CA ASP A 53 -25.79 10.90 -10.39
C ASP A 53 -25.89 9.41 -10.07
N GLU A 54 -26.56 8.62 -10.91
CA GLU A 54 -26.70 7.17 -10.71
C GLU A 54 -25.33 6.47 -10.77
N ALA A 55 -24.48 6.87 -11.72
CA ALA A 55 -23.14 6.32 -11.85
C ALA A 55 -22.23 6.73 -10.68
N VAL A 56 -22.36 7.96 -10.17
CA VAL A 56 -21.65 8.42 -8.96
C VAL A 56 -22.01 7.55 -7.76
N GLU A 57 -23.30 7.38 -7.49
CA GLU A 57 -23.77 6.59 -6.35
C GLU A 57 -23.39 5.12 -6.47
N LYS A 58 -23.41 4.55 -7.68
CA LYS A 58 -22.96 3.18 -7.92
C LYS A 58 -21.48 2.96 -7.58
N ILE A 59 -20.61 3.92 -7.90
CA ILE A 59 -19.18 3.86 -7.55
C ILE A 59 -19.00 3.98 -6.03
N LYS A 60 -19.73 4.90 -5.38
CA LYS A 60 -19.70 5.06 -3.92
C LYS A 60 -20.18 3.81 -3.19
N GLN A 61 -21.26 3.19 -3.66
CA GLN A 61 -21.77 1.94 -3.13
C GLN A 61 -20.73 0.81 -3.23
N ARG A 62 -20.04 0.68 -4.37
CA ARG A 62 -18.96 -0.31 -4.55
C ARG A 62 -17.82 -0.11 -3.55
N LEU A 63 -17.50 1.13 -3.18
CA LEU A 63 -16.50 1.43 -2.16
C LEU A 63 -16.99 1.07 -0.76
N TYR A 64 -18.24 1.40 -0.43
CA TYR A 64 -18.86 1.11 0.86
C TYR A 64 -18.99 -0.39 1.12
N GLU A 65 -19.37 -1.16 0.09
CA GLU A 65 -19.51 -2.63 0.18
C GLU A 65 -18.16 -3.35 0.33
N ASN A 66 -17.02 -2.67 0.21
CA ASN A 66 -15.70 -3.25 0.34
C ASN A 66 -14.87 -2.53 1.40
N SER A 67 -14.98 -3.00 2.65
CA SER A 67 -14.29 -2.45 3.81
C SER A 67 -12.78 -2.34 3.64
N ILE A 68 -12.16 -3.25 2.88
CA ILE A 68 -10.72 -3.28 2.59
C ILE A 68 -10.31 -2.10 1.71
N LEU A 69 -11.15 -1.74 0.73
CA LEU A 69 -10.87 -0.63 -0.17
C LEU A 69 -11.04 0.73 0.50
N ALA A 70 -11.93 0.84 1.48
CA ALA A 70 -12.19 2.09 2.16
C ALA A 70 -10.94 2.67 2.86
N ASP A 71 -10.06 1.81 3.40
CA ASP A 71 -8.76 2.23 3.95
C ASP A 71 -7.78 2.64 2.86
N LEU A 72 -7.63 1.80 1.85
CA LEU A 72 -6.65 2.02 0.79
C LEU A 72 -6.98 3.27 -0.04
N CYS A 73 -8.26 3.52 -0.30
CA CYS A 73 -8.78 4.70 -0.99
C CYS A 73 -8.72 5.98 -0.14
N GLN A 74 -8.17 5.96 1.08
CA GLN A 74 -7.72 7.20 1.72
C GLN A 74 -6.53 7.80 0.98
N VAL A 75 -5.71 6.97 0.32
CA VAL A 75 -4.68 7.44 -0.59
C VAL A 75 -5.37 7.95 -1.86
N PRO A 76 -5.32 9.26 -2.17
CA PRO A 76 -6.07 9.84 -3.29
C PRO A 76 -5.79 9.13 -4.61
N LEU A 77 -4.53 8.78 -4.85
CA LEU A 77 -4.14 8.08 -6.06
C LEU A 77 -4.83 6.72 -6.21
N VAL A 78 -4.96 5.97 -5.12
CA VAL A 78 -5.62 4.65 -5.16
C VAL A 78 -7.13 4.81 -5.33
N PHE A 79 -7.72 5.83 -4.70
CA PHE A 79 -9.13 6.16 -4.93
C PHE A 79 -9.41 6.48 -6.40
N VAL A 80 -8.54 7.28 -7.03
CA VAL A 80 -8.64 7.61 -8.46
C VAL A 80 -8.64 6.32 -9.30
N MET A 81 -7.68 5.41 -9.09
CA MET A 81 -7.62 4.14 -9.80
C MET A 81 -8.88 3.29 -9.57
N PHE A 82 -9.34 3.21 -8.32
CA PHE A 82 -10.59 2.53 -7.97
C PHE A 82 -11.79 3.12 -8.71
N ALA A 83 -11.93 4.46 -8.75
CA ALA A 83 -13.09 5.12 -9.33
C ALA A 83 -13.22 4.82 -10.84
N HIS A 84 -12.10 4.88 -11.58
CA HIS A 84 -12.07 4.52 -13.00
C HIS A 84 -12.38 3.03 -13.22
N MET A 85 -11.78 2.14 -12.43
CA MET A 85 -12.08 0.69 -12.50
C MET A 85 -13.54 0.38 -12.16
N ALA A 86 -14.08 1.05 -11.14
CA ALA A 86 -15.46 0.89 -10.69
C ALA A 86 -16.46 1.52 -11.65
N HIS A 87 -16.04 2.37 -12.58
CA HIS A 87 -16.90 2.81 -13.66
C HIS A 87 -16.91 1.78 -14.80
N ASP A 88 -15.72 1.34 -15.24
CA ASP A 88 -15.57 0.52 -16.45
C ASP A 88 -16.11 -0.91 -16.29
N GLN A 89 -16.22 -1.41 -15.05
CA GLN A 89 -16.67 -2.79 -14.81
C GLN A 89 -18.18 -2.94 -14.63
N ARG A 90 -18.79 -3.77 -15.48
CA ARG A 90 -20.21 -4.16 -15.35
C ARG A 90 -20.49 -4.90 -14.04
N VAL A 91 -19.61 -5.82 -13.65
CA VAL A 91 -19.65 -6.54 -12.36
C VAL A 91 -18.39 -6.17 -11.59
N PHE A 92 -18.54 -5.48 -10.47
CA PHE A 92 -17.39 -5.10 -9.66
C PHE A 92 -16.91 -6.28 -8.82
N MET A 93 -15.63 -6.60 -8.93
CA MET A 93 -15.04 -7.69 -8.15
C MET A 93 -15.02 -7.30 -6.65
N LYS A 94 -15.58 -8.15 -5.79
CA LYS A 94 -15.38 -8.03 -4.35
C LYS A 94 -13.98 -8.53 -4.00
N PHE A 95 -13.07 -7.60 -3.76
CA PHE A 95 -11.72 -7.90 -3.31
C PHE A 95 -11.74 -8.37 -1.86
N LYS A 96 -11.00 -9.45 -1.59
CA LYS A 96 -10.86 -10.07 -0.25
C LYS A 96 -9.57 -9.65 0.46
N SER A 97 -8.65 -8.99 -0.23
CA SER A 97 -7.38 -8.51 0.32
C SER A 97 -6.82 -7.34 -0.47
N VAL A 98 -5.91 -6.57 0.12
CA VAL A 98 -5.24 -5.47 -0.59
C VAL A 98 -4.34 -6.02 -1.70
N THR A 99 -3.74 -7.18 -1.48
CA THR A 99 -2.95 -7.88 -2.50
C THR A 99 -3.80 -8.20 -3.74
N GLN A 100 -5.01 -8.74 -3.57
CA GLN A 100 -5.89 -9.06 -4.70
C GLN A 100 -6.29 -7.81 -5.48
N PHE A 101 -6.59 -6.72 -4.77
CA PHE A 101 -6.90 -5.44 -5.40
C PHE A 101 -5.71 -4.87 -6.19
N PHE A 102 -4.50 -4.95 -5.65
CA PHE A 102 -3.30 -4.43 -6.32
C PHE A 102 -2.92 -5.28 -7.55
N LYS A 103 -3.06 -6.62 -7.49
CA LYS A 103 -2.97 -7.50 -8.67
C LYS A 103 -3.93 -7.05 -9.76
N HIS A 104 -5.14 -6.66 -9.37
CA HIS A 104 -6.16 -6.21 -10.30
C HIS A 104 -5.84 -4.84 -10.91
N ILE A 105 -5.33 -3.87 -10.13
CA ILE A 105 -4.83 -2.58 -10.65
C ILE A 105 -3.79 -2.82 -11.75
N LEU A 106 -2.76 -3.64 -11.45
CA LEU A 106 -1.69 -3.90 -12.40
C LEU A 106 -2.21 -4.58 -13.65
N ARG A 107 -3.10 -5.57 -13.50
CA ARG A 107 -3.77 -6.19 -14.64
C ARG A 107 -4.50 -5.16 -15.52
N CYS A 108 -5.25 -4.23 -14.92
CA CYS A 108 -5.89 -3.15 -15.67
C CYS A 108 -4.88 -2.29 -16.44
N PHE A 109 -3.72 -1.98 -15.85
CA PHE A 109 -2.68 -1.21 -16.53
C PHE A 109 -2.13 -1.95 -17.75
N TYR A 110 -1.80 -3.23 -17.59
CA TYR A 110 -1.31 -4.06 -18.70
C TYR A 110 -2.38 -4.30 -19.78
N ASP A 111 -3.63 -4.52 -19.39
CA ASP A 111 -4.75 -4.70 -20.33
C ASP A 111 -5.01 -3.41 -21.12
N HIS A 112 -4.94 -2.25 -20.47
CA HIS A 112 -5.06 -0.95 -21.15
C HIS A 112 -3.90 -0.72 -22.13
N LEU A 113 -2.66 -1.00 -21.71
CA LEU A 113 -1.50 -0.93 -22.59
C LEU A 113 -1.67 -1.85 -23.80
N LYS A 114 -2.09 -3.09 -23.59
CA LYS A 114 -2.33 -4.08 -24.65
C LYS A 114 -3.34 -3.57 -25.68
N GLN A 115 -4.44 -2.99 -25.23
CA GLN A 115 -5.48 -2.43 -26.11
C GLN A 115 -4.97 -1.25 -26.95
N LYS A 116 -4.02 -0.47 -26.43
CA LYS A 116 -3.39 0.63 -27.16
C LYS A 116 -2.51 0.14 -28.32
N PHE A 117 -1.94 -1.07 -28.22
CA PHE A 117 -0.94 -1.54 -29.18
C PHE A 117 -1.42 -2.56 -30.23
N LYS A 118 -2.67 -3.08 -30.19
CA LYS A 118 -3.43 -3.88 -31.20
C LYS A 118 -2.70 -4.88 -32.14
N ASP A 119 -1.43 -5.20 -31.92
CA ASP A 119 -0.56 -5.93 -32.85
C ASP A 119 0.11 -7.12 -32.14
N ASN A 120 0.85 -7.95 -32.87
CA ASN A 120 1.53 -9.17 -32.40
C ASN A 120 2.51 -8.92 -31.21
N ARG A 121 2.87 -7.65 -30.95
CA ARG A 121 3.63 -7.18 -29.77
C ARG A 121 2.88 -7.37 -28.45
N SER A 122 1.57 -7.53 -28.49
CA SER A 122 0.70 -7.69 -27.32
C SER A 122 1.01 -8.93 -26.47
N ASN A 123 1.40 -10.04 -27.09
CA ASN A 123 1.80 -11.26 -26.38
C ASN A 123 3.20 -11.12 -25.74
N VAL A 124 4.10 -10.39 -26.39
CA VAL A 124 5.45 -10.10 -25.86
C VAL A 124 5.36 -9.21 -24.62
N ILE A 125 4.51 -8.17 -24.66
CA ILE A 125 4.25 -7.27 -23.52
C ILE A 125 3.74 -8.03 -22.30
N TYR A 126 2.84 -9.01 -22.50
CA TYR A 126 2.27 -9.81 -21.41
C TYR A 126 3.27 -10.80 -20.81
N LEU A 127 4.11 -11.43 -21.62
CA LEU A 127 5.17 -12.31 -21.12
C LEU A 127 6.23 -11.51 -20.33
N GLN A 128 6.62 -10.32 -20.83
CA GLN A 128 7.52 -9.42 -20.12
C GLN A 128 6.91 -8.83 -18.84
N ALA A 129 5.58 -8.66 -18.80
CA ALA A 129 4.85 -8.25 -17.59
C ALA A 129 5.02 -9.23 -16.43
N MET A 130 5.38 -10.49 -16.72
CA MET A 130 5.59 -11.55 -15.73
C MET A 130 7.07 -11.77 -15.37
N GLU A 131 8.00 -11.14 -16.10
CA GLU A 131 9.44 -11.24 -15.88
C GLU A 131 10.00 -9.93 -15.29
N HIS A 132 9.66 -9.66 -14.02
CA HIS A 132 10.06 -8.44 -13.31
C HIS A 132 11.13 -8.67 -12.22
N HIS A 133 11.88 -9.77 -12.30
CA HIS A 133 12.83 -10.18 -11.25
C HIS A 133 13.84 -9.07 -10.87
N GLU A 134 14.43 -8.39 -11.84
CA GLU A 134 15.42 -7.35 -11.54
C GLU A 134 14.78 -6.08 -10.98
N LEU A 135 13.55 -5.74 -11.41
CA LEU A 135 12.79 -4.64 -10.83
C LEU A 135 12.43 -4.94 -9.36
N ASP A 136 12.02 -6.18 -9.07
CA ASP A 136 11.72 -6.63 -7.70
C ASP A 136 12.94 -6.49 -6.78
N LYS A 137 14.10 -6.90 -7.30
CA LYS A 137 15.37 -6.83 -6.59
C LYS A 137 15.78 -5.38 -6.32
N ILE A 138 15.70 -4.50 -7.32
CA ILE A 138 15.99 -3.06 -7.14
C ILE A 138 15.05 -2.43 -6.11
N ALA A 139 13.76 -2.73 -6.20
CA ALA A 139 12.77 -2.22 -5.26
C ALA A 139 13.08 -2.68 -3.83
N PHE A 140 13.38 -3.97 -3.64
CA PHE A 140 13.73 -4.50 -2.33
C PHE A 140 15.02 -3.91 -1.78
N GLU A 141 16.08 -3.81 -2.59
CA GLU A 141 17.35 -3.19 -2.18
C GLU A 141 17.18 -1.71 -1.83
N GLY A 142 16.30 -1.00 -2.54
CA GLY A 142 15.97 0.39 -2.23
C GLY A 142 15.32 0.54 -0.86
N LEU A 143 14.39 -0.36 -0.52
CA LEU A 143 13.69 -0.34 0.76
C LEU A 143 14.54 -0.90 1.92
N ASN A 144 15.41 -1.89 1.68
CA ASN A 144 16.19 -2.57 2.71
C ASN A 144 17.52 -1.87 3.04
N LYS A 145 17.44 -0.57 3.36
CA LYS A 145 18.57 0.29 3.74
C LYS A 145 18.19 1.15 4.96
N ILE A 146 19.19 1.58 5.73
CA ILE A 146 18.98 2.52 6.85
C ILE A 146 18.24 3.78 6.37
N ASN A 147 18.68 4.32 5.23
CA ASN A 147 17.98 5.36 4.49
C ASN A 147 17.47 4.74 3.19
N GLN A 148 16.15 4.68 3.03
CA GLN A 148 15.53 4.11 1.84
C GLN A 148 15.96 4.90 0.60
N GLN A 149 16.37 4.17 -0.44
CA GLN A 149 16.59 4.72 -1.76
C GLN A 149 15.33 4.53 -2.59
N LEU A 150 14.68 5.63 -2.97
CA LEU A 150 13.43 5.62 -3.73
C LEU A 150 13.56 6.22 -5.14
N SER A 151 14.76 6.72 -5.48
CA SER A 151 15.12 7.21 -6.80
C SER A 151 16.51 6.73 -7.20
N TRP A 152 16.74 6.64 -8.50
CA TRP A 152 17.96 6.12 -9.11
C TRP A 152 18.31 6.91 -10.37
N ILE A 153 19.60 7.04 -10.66
CA ILE A 153 20.06 7.65 -11.92
C ILE A 153 19.52 6.82 -13.10
N LYS A 154 18.91 7.49 -14.08
CA LYS A 154 18.22 6.85 -15.22
C LYS A 154 19.12 5.86 -15.97
N THR A 155 20.35 6.25 -16.26
CA THR A 155 21.28 5.44 -17.06
C THR A 155 21.62 4.12 -16.35
N GLU A 156 21.94 4.19 -15.06
CA GLU A 156 22.26 3.02 -14.23
C GLU A 156 21.04 2.10 -14.06
N PHE A 157 19.88 2.68 -13.75
CA PHE A 157 18.65 1.92 -13.57
C PHE A 157 18.25 1.21 -14.87
N ARG A 158 18.28 1.92 -16.00
CA ARG A 158 17.94 1.36 -17.33
C ARG A 158 18.92 0.27 -17.76
N GLN A 159 20.21 0.43 -17.46
CA GLN A 159 21.20 -0.61 -17.73
C GLN A 159 20.91 -1.88 -16.94
N ARG A 160 20.54 -1.74 -15.66
CA ARG A 160 20.27 -2.86 -14.77
C ARG A 160 19.00 -3.62 -15.13
N VAL A 161 17.89 -2.90 -15.36
CA VAL A 161 16.59 -3.50 -15.70
C VAL A 161 16.52 -3.98 -17.15
N GLY A 162 17.35 -3.41 -18.02
CA GLY A 162 17.31 -3.65 -19.46
C GLY A 162 16.37 -2.69 -20.18
N THR A 163 16.84 -2.17 -21.31
CA THR A 163 16.17 -1.10 -22.07
C THR A 163 14.70 -1.38 -22.39
N LYS A 164 14.38 -2.59 -22.87
CA LYS A 164 13.01 -2.94 -23.27
C LYS A 164 12.05 -2.92 -22.08
N SER A 165 12.44 -3.55 -20.96
CA SER A 165 11.64 -3.60 -19.75
C SER A 165 11.49 -2.22 -19.12
N TYR A 166 12.57 -1.43 -19.11
CA TYR A 166 12.53 -0.03 -18.67
C TYR A 166 11.51 0.80 -19.45
N ASP A 167 11.61 0.80 -20.78
CA ASP A 167 10.72 1.58 -21.64
C ASP A 167 9.25 1.14 -21.43
N GLN A 168 9.01 -0.15 -21.22
CA GLN A 168 7.69 -0.68 -20.89
C GLN A 168 7.17 -0.15 -19.53
N TYR A 169 7.98 -0.15 -18.47
CA TYR A 169 7.55 0.34 -17.16
C TYR A 169 7.23 1.84 -17.16
N ILE A 170 7.95 2.63 -17.96
CA ILE A 170 7.64 4.05 -18.20
C ILE A 170 6.31 4.18 -18.95
N LEU A 171 6.12 3.44 -20.05
CA LEU A 171 4.91 3.49 -20.86
C LEU A 171 3.64 3.09 -20.07
N ILE A 172 3.77 2.17 -19.13
CA ILE A 172 2.68 1.72 -18.26
C ILE A 172 2.38 2.71 -17.14
N GLY A 173 3.36 3.54 -16.75
CA GLY A 173 3.25 4.43 -15.59
C GLY A 173 3.57 3.76 -14.26
N ILE A 174 4.34 2.66 -14.26
CA ILE A 174 4.90 2.07 -13.03
C ILE A 174 6.07 2.93 -12.55
N LEU A 175 6.91 3.38 -13.50
CA LEU A 175 8.04 4.26 -13.27
C LEU A 175 7.74 5.65 -13.85
N VAL A 176 8.39 6.66 -13.28
CA VAL A 176 8.40 8.03 -13.81
C VAL A 176 9.83 8.57 -13.81
N GLU A 177 10.10 9.46 -14.75
CA GLU A 177 11.36 10.21 -14.87
C GLU A 177 11.17 11.62 -14.30
N GLU A 178 12.16 12.08 -13.54
CA GLU A 178 12.19 13.44 -12.99
C GLU A 178 13.60 14.00 -13.13
N ASP A 179 13.70 15.23 -13.62
CA ASP A 179 14.99 15.94 -13.66
C ASP A 179 15.25 16.57 -12.29
N VAL A 180 16.34 16.15 -11.66
CA VAL A 180 16.80 16.68 -10.38
C VAL A 180 18.06 17.49 -10.58
N VAL A 181 18.26 18.49 -9.72
CA VAL A 181 19.51 19.26 -9.70
C VAL A 181 20.64 18.31 -9.28
N SER A 182 21.69 18.26 -10.07
CA SER A 182 22.87 17.44 -9.81
C SER A 182 23.68 18.01 -8.65
N ASP A 183 24.29 17.13 -7.86
CA ASP A 183 25.23 17.51 -6.80
C ASP A 183 26.45 18.27 -7.34
N ASP A 184 26.78 18.11 -8.63
CA ASP A 184 27.86 18.82 -9.32
C ASP A 184 27.48 20.25 -9.75
N SER A 185 26.26 20.69 -9.41
CA SER A 185 25.81 22.05 -9.68
C SER A 185 26.60 23.09 -8.89
N THR A 186 26.93 24.21 -9.54
CA THR A 186 27.53 25.38 -8.90
C THR A 186 26.57 26.56 -8.95
N VAL A 187 26.85 27.62 -8.18
CA VAL A 187 26.04 28.85 -8.17
C VAL A 187 25.87 29.44 -9.59
N ASP A 188 26.89 29.27 -10.44
CA ASP A 188 26.92 29.82 -11.79
C ASP A 188 26.49 28.81 -12.87
N ASN A 189 26.36 27.52 -12.52
CA ASN A 189 25.98 26.48 -13.48
C ASN A 189 25.15 25.37 -12.82
N VAL A 190 23.84 25.42 -13.04
CA VAL A 190 22.90 24.41 -12.55
C VAL A 190 22.87 23.24 -13.54
N LEU A 191 23.47 22.12 -13.13
CA LEU A 191 23.42 20.85 -13.86
C LEU A 191 22.21 20.04 -13.42
N PHE A 192 21.62 19.29 -14.35
CA PHE A 192 20.48 18.41 -14.10
C PHE A 192 20.85 16.96 -14.42
N THR A 193 20.33 16.04 -13.62
CA THR A 193 20.39 14.59 -13.88
C THR A 193 18.97 14.06 -13.89
N THR A 194 18.64 13.24 -14.88
CA THR A 194 17.36 12.53 -14.88
C THR A 194 17.44 11.34 -13.93
N GLU A 195 16.63 11.39 -12.89
CA GLU A 195 16.37 10.27 -11.99
C GLU A 195 15.07 9.55 -12.36
N VAL A 196 14.99 8.30 -11.95
CA VAL A 196 13.85 7.43 -12.14
C VAL A 196 13.37 6.99 -10.77
N ARG A 197 12.06 6.96 -10.58
CA ARG A 197 11.44 6.42 -9.37
C ARG A 197 10.15 5.70 -9.69
N PHE A 198 9.68 4.89 -8.75
CA PHE A 198 8.32 4.38 -8.80
C PHE A 198 7.34 5.54 -8.72
N TYR A 199 6.27 5.47 -9.53
CA TYR A 199 5.24 6.50 -9.55
C TYR A 199 4.66 6.77 -8.16
N HIS A 200 4.47 5.70 -7.38
CA HIS A 200 4.10 5.77 -5.97
C HIS A 200 4.80 4.66 -5.16
N LYS A 201 5.10 4.92 -3.88
CA LYS A 201 5.81 3.94 -3.02
C LYS A 201 5.10 2.59 -2.93
N LEU A 202 3.77 2.55 -3.01
CA LEU A 202 3.01 1.30 -3.06
C LEU A 202 3.44 0.37 -4.20
N PHE A 203 3.81 0.91 -5.36
CA PHE A 203 4.36 0.09 -6.45
C PHE A 203 5.75 -0.44 -6.08
N CYS A 204 6.61 0.39 -5.48
CA CYS A 204 7.90 -0.06 -4.96
C CYS A 204 7.73 -1.21 -3.95
N GLU A 205 6.84 -1.06 -2.96
CA GLU A 205 6.52 -2.10 -1.98
C GLU A 205 5.92 -3.35 -2.61
N TRP A 206 5.09 -3.20 -3.66
CA TRP A 206 4.55 -4.33 -4.43
C TRP A 206 5.65 -5.15 -5.09
N TYR A 207 6.52 -4.53 -5.90
CA TYR A 207 7.61 -5.24 -6.59
C TYR A 207 8.62 -5.80 -5.59
N ALA A 208 8.96 -5.05 -4.54
CA ALA A 208 9.83 -5.54 -3.47
C ALA A 208 9.24 -6.78 -2.74
N ALA A 209 7.91 -6.89 -2.63
CA ALA A 209 7.26 -8.03 -1.99
C ALA A 209 7.52 -9.35 -2.74
N HIS A 210 7.57 -9.31 -4.08
CA HIS A 210 7.92 -10.49 -4.88
C HIS A 210 9.33 -11.00 -4.58
N HIS A 211 10.31 -10.09 -4.45
CA HIS A 211 11.66 -10.48 -4.05
C HIS A 211 11.71 -10.99 -2.60
N LEU A 212 11.00 -10.31 -1.70
CA LEU A 212 10.91 -10.69 -0.28
C LEU A 212 10.36 -12.11 -0.11
N VAL A 213 9.32 -12.50 -0.87
CA VAL A 213 8.80 -13.87 -0.86
C VAL A 213 9.89 -14.89 -1.18
N THR A 214 10.63 -14.66 -2.27
CA THR A 214 11.74 -15.54 -2.68
C THR A 214 12.81 -15.65 -1.60
N LEU A 215 13.17 -14.54 -0.95
CA LEU A 215 14.15 -14.54 0.12
C LEU A 215 13.66 -15.27 1.36
N VAL A 216 12.43 -15.02 1.81
CA VAL A 216 11.84 -15.60 3.04
C VAL A 216 11.70 -17.12 2.92
N LYS A 217 11.31 -17.62 1.75
CA LYS A 217 11.19 -19.07 1.53
C LYS A 217 12.53 -19.78 1.77
N ASN A 218 13.62 -19.16 1.35
CA ASN A 218 14.98 -19.71 1.42
C ASN A 218 15.80 -19.24 2.63
N ALA A 219 15.20 -18.45 3.53
CA ALA A 219 15.92 -17.83 4.63
C ALA A 219 16.30 -18.84 5.71
N TYR A 220 17.60 -18.92 6.02
CA TYR A 220 18.07 -19.55 7.26
C TYR A 220 17.86 -18.64 8.47
N ASP A 221 18.14 -17.34 8.32
CA ASP A 221 17.95 -16.31 9.35
C ASP A 221 17.13 -15.13 8.81
N ILE A 222 15.84 -15.13 9.15
CA ILE A 222 14.90 -14.09 8.74
C ILE A 222 15.17 -12.75 9.45
N ASN A 223 15.71 -12.75 10.68
CA ASN A 223 15.94 -11.52 11.43
C ASN A 223 17.05 -10.68 10.76
N LYS A 224 18.13 -11.33 10.34
CA LYS A 224 19.23 -10.66 9.63
C LYS A 224 18.78 -10.09 8.29
N MET A 225 17.90 -10.80 7.57
CA MET A 225 17.39 -10.34 6.28
C MET A 225 16.51 -9.10 6.41
N LEU A 226 15.62 -9.08 7.41
CA LEU A 226 14.62 -8.03 7.61
C LEU A 226 15.12 -6.85 8.45
N ARG A 227 16.41 -6.83 8.83
CA ARG A 227 16.97 -5.91 9.83
C ARG A 227 16.76 -4.41 9.54
N PHE A 228 16.60 -4.00 8.28
CA PHE A 228 16.37 -2.59 7.90
C PHE A 228 14.94 -2.33 7.44
N LEU A 229 14.07 -3.34 7.47
CA LEU A 229 12.68 -3.19 7.08
C LEU A 229 11.85 -2.90 8.33
N ASP A 230 11.39 -1.66 8.46
CA ASP A 230 10.44 -1.28 9.49
C ASP A 230 9.02 -1.69 9.07
N PRO A 231 8.35 -2.64 9.76
CA PRO A 231 6.98 -3.05 9.43
C PRO A 231 5.95 -1.92 9.54
N VAL A 232 6.25 -0.85 10.28
CA VAL A 232 5.38 0.32 10.42
C VAL A 232 5.40 1.18 9.15
N ASP A 233 6.59 1.49 8.61
CA ASP A 233 6.74 2.26 7.37
C ASP A 233 6.51 1.43 6.11
N LEU A 234 6.70 0.10 6.19
CA LEU A 234 6.59 -0.83 5.05
C LEU A 234 5.42 -1.81 5.22
N GLN A 235 4.33 -1.36 5.82
CA GLN A 235 3.19 -2.23 6.09
C GLN A 235 2.65 -2.93 4.84
N TYR A 236 2.71 -2.30 3.65
CA TYR A 236 2.19 -2.91 2.43
C TYR A 236 3.15 -3.94 1.84
N LEU A 237 4.47 -3.74 1.95
CA LEU A 237 5.47 -4.75 1.61
C LEU A 237 5.17 -6.09 2.30
N PHE A 238 4.96 -6.07 3.62
CA PHE A 238 4.66 -7.27 4.40
C PHE A 238 3.29 -7.87 4.05
N ARG A 239 2.26 -7.03 3.92
CA ARG A 239 0.91 -7.45 3.52
C ARG A 239 0.91 -8.12 2.14
N PHE A 240 1.55 -7.51 1.15
CA PHE A 240 1.68 -8.06 -0.19
C PHE A 240 2.43 -9.39 -0.16
N ALA A 241 3.56 -9.49 0.53
CA ALA A 241 4.29 -10.75 0.61
C ALA A 241 3.44 -11.88 1.21
N CYS A 242 2.64 -11.57 2.25
CA CYS A 242 1.73 -12.55 2.86
C CYS A 242 0.57 -12.97 1.95
N GLY A 243 0.08 -12.07 1.09
CA GLY A 243 -0.95 -12.39 0.10
C GLY A 243 -0.43 -12.97 -1.22
N LEU A 244 0.88 -12.88 -1.47
CA LEU A 244 1.54 -13.42 -2.65
C LEU A 244 1.85 -14.92 -2.51
N ASP A 245 2.31 -15.35 -1.34
CA ASP A 245 2.72 -16.74 -1.07
C ASP A 245 2.36 -17.15 0.37
N PRO A 246 1.53 -18.19 0.56
CA PRO A 246 1.07 -18.61 1.89
C PRO A 246 2.20 -19.02 2.84
N ASP A 247 3.22 -19.74 2.34
CA ASP A 247 4.33 -20.25 3.14
C ASP A 247 5.24 -19.10 3.62
N ALA A 248 5.57 -18.18 2.70
CA ALA A 248 6.31 -16.98 3.03
C ALA A 248 5.50 -16.12 4.02
N GLY A 249 4.20 -15.99 3.80
CA GLY A 249 3.29 -15.27 4.70
C GLY A 249 3.31 -15.83 6.11
N LYS A 250 3.23 -17.15 6.27
CA LYS A 250 3.31 -17.83 7.57
C LYS A 250 4.63 -17.54 8.29
N LYS A 251 5.75 -17.62 7.58
CA LYS A 251 7.08 -17.30 8.15
C LYS A 251 7.17 -15.82 8.58
N LEU A 252 6.65 -14.91 7.77
CA LEU A 252 6.63 -13.47 8.06
C LEU A 252 5.75 -13.15 9.27
N ILE A 253 4.53 -13.68 9.32
CA ILE A 253 3.60 -13.50 10.46
C ILE A 253 4.25 -13.96 11.76
N ASN A 254 4.89 -15.14 11.76
CA ASN A 254 5.58 -15.66 12.93
C ASN A 254 6.77 -14.80 13.36
N HIS A 255 7.49 -14.21 12.41
CA HIS A 255 8.54 -13.23 12.73
C HIS A 255 7.95 -11.96 13.33
N LEU A 256 6.90 -11.38 12.72
CA LEU A 256 6.26 -10.15 13.18
C LEU A 256 5.71 -10.31 14.60
N LYS A 257 5.03 -11.42 14.93
CA LYS A 257 4.53 -11.71 16.28
C LYS A 257 5.60 -11.69 17.38
N ARG A 258 6.89 -11.89 17.03
CA ARG A 258 8.02 -11.85 18.00
C ARG A 258 8.52 -10.43 18.27
N LEU A 259 8.14 -9.45 17.43
CA LEU A 259 8.54 -8.07 17.60
C LEU A 259 7.67 -7.37 18.66
N PRO A 260 8.19 -6.41 19.42
CA PRO A 260 7.40 -5.60 20.35
C PRO A 260 6.24 -4.90 19.62
N GLY A 261 5.00 -5.19 20.04
CA GLY A 261 3.79 -4.66 19.37
C GLY A 261 3.49 -5.29 18.01
N GLY A 262 4.18 -6.38 17.66
CA GLY A 262 4.08 -7.03 16.36
C GLY A 262 2.78 -7.79 16.11
N ASP A 263 2.03 -8.16 17.17
CA ASP A 263 0.70 -8.77 17.05
C ASP A 263 -0.24 -7.91 16.20
N THR A 264 -0.19 -6.59 16.41
CA THR A 264 -0.93 -5.58 15.66
C THR A 264 -0.68 -5.66 14.15
N PHE A 265 0.58 -5.83 13.73
CA PHE A 265 0.95 -5.95 12.32
C PHE A 265 0.67 -7.35 11.77
N ALA A 266 0.80 -8.38 12.61
CA ALA A 266 0.44 -9.74 12.26
C ALA A 266 -1.04 -9.85 11.87
N ILE A 267 -1.95 -9.12 12.53
CA ILE A 267 -3.37 -9.05 12.15
C ILE A 267 -3.52 -8.64 10.68
N LEU A 268 -2.86 -7.55 10.27
CA LEU A 268 -2.94 -7.06 8.89
C LEU A 268 -2.43 -8.09 7.88
N CYS A 269 -1.40 -8.86 8.24
CA CYS A 269 -0.83 -9.90 7.40
C CYS A 269 -1.69 -11.16 7.34
N ILE A 270 -2.34 -11.56 8.45
CA ILE A 270 -3.27 -12.69 8.50
C ILE A 270 -4.46 -12.45 7.56
N LEU A 271 -4.99 -11.23 7.51
CA LEU A 271 -6.09 -10.86 6.61
C LEU A 271 -5.70 -10.86 5.12
N GLU A 272 -4.40 -10.91 4.81
CA GLU A 272 -3.91 -11.04 3.42
C GLU A 272 -3.67 -12.50 3.03
N GLN A 273 -3.56 -13.43 4.00
CA GLN A 273 -3.22 -14.81 3.70
C GLN A 273 -4.23 -15.44 2.74
N THR A 274 -3.65 -16.19 1.80
CA THR A 274 -4.37 -17.06 0.89
C THR A 274 -3.95 -18.50 1.18
N GLY A 275 -4.68 -19.50 0.67
CA GLY A 275 -4.34 -20.92 0.89
C GLY A 275 -5.30 -21.64 1.83
N ASP A 276 -4.79 -22.61 2.58
CA ASP A 276 -5.59 -23.50 3.42
C ASP A 276 -6.27 -22.73 4.57
N VAL A 277 -7.60 -22.83 4.61
CA VAL A 277 -8.43 -22.14 5.60
C VAL A 277 -8.09 -22.58 7.02
N ASN A 278 -7.77 -23.86 7.25
CA ASN A 278 -7.43 -24.36 8.58
C ASN A 278 -6.12 -23.72 9.08
N GLU A 279 -5.10 -23.58 8.23
CA GLU A 279 -3.84 -22.93 8.63
C GLU A 279 -4.01 -21.45 8.96
N ILE A 280 -4.85 -20.75 8.19
CA ILE A 280 -5.23 -19.37 8.47
C ILE A 280 -5.96 -19.33 9.82
N MET A 281 -6.92 -20.23 10.04
CA MET A 281 -7.67 -20.31 11.29
C MET A 281 -6.80 -20.66 12.49
N ASP A 282 -5.74 -21.45 12.34
CA ASP A 282 -4.77 -21.70 13.41
C ASP A 282 -4.00 -20.43 13.78
N SER A 283 -3.65 -19.61 12.79
CA SER A 283 -3.03 -18.30 13.02
C SER A 283 -3.98 -17.32 13.73
N VAL A 284 -5.28 -17.37 13.40
CA VAL A 284 -6.34 -16.61 14.10
C VAL A 284 -6.48 -17.09 15.55
N LYS A 285 -6.61 -18.41 15.77
CA LYS A 285 -6.73 -19.01 17.11
C LYS A 285 -5.54 -18.66 18.00
N GLU A 286 -4.31 -18.77 17.46
CA GLU A 286 -3.10 -18.42 18.20
C GLU A 286 -3.12 -16.95 18.62
N LEU A 287 -3.49 -16.04 17.71
CA LEU A 287 -3.52 -14.61 18.02
C LEU A 287 -4.64 -14.25 19.02
N CYS A 288 -5.81 -14.87 18.88
CA CYS A 288 -6.95 -14.70 19.79
C CYS A 288 -6.83 -15.47 21.11
N SER A 289 -5.80 -16.32 21.27
CA SER A 289 -5.50 -16.99 22.55
C SER A 289 -4.96 -16.04 23.62
N ARG A 290 -4.52 -14.84 23.20
CA ARG A 290 -4.05 -13.74 24.05
C ARG A 290 -5.07 -12.60 24.06
N ASP A 291 -4.91 -11.67 25.00
CA ASP A 291 -5.73 -10.45 25.05
C ASP A 291 -5.51 -9.58 23.80
N VAL A 292 -6.46 -9.65 22.87
CA VAL A 292 -6.52 -8.73 21.72
C VAL A 292 -7.24 -7.45 22.14
N LYS A 293 -6.58 -6.30 22.01
CA LYS A 293 -7.10 -5.00 22.45
C LYS A 293 -7.22 -4.04 21.27
N ILE A 294 -8.41 -3.47 21.09
CA ILE A 294 -8.63 -2.31 20.21
C ILE A 294 -8.31 -1.06 21.02
N LYS A 295 -7.27 -0.30 20.63
CA LYS A 295 -6.84 0.89 21.38
C LYS A 295 -7.34 2.16 20.69
N ARG A 296 -7.64 3.18 21.49
CA ARG A 296 -8.03 4.51 20.98
C ARG A 296 -6.95 5.17 20.10
N GLY A 297 -5.68 4.83 20.32
CA GLY A 297 -4.56 5.35 19.53
C GLY A 297 -4.27 4.57 18.24
N ASP A 298 -4.95 3.45 18.01
CA ASP A 298 -4.77 2.65 16.80
C ASP A 298 -5.30 3.41 15.57
N SER A 299 -4.70 3.14 14.40
CA SER A 299 -5.22 3.67 13.14
C SER A 299 -6.61 3.09 12.86
N ALA A 300 -7.44 3.83 12.11
CA ALA A 300 -8.76 3.32 11.67
C ALA A 300 -8.64 1.98 10.93
N LEU A 301 -7.62 1.82 10.07
CA LEU A 301 -7.28 0.56 9.41
C LEU A 301 -7.10 -0.57 10.43
N LEU A 302 -6.28 -0.35 11.44
CA LEU A 302 -5.96 -1.36 12.43
C LEU A 302 -7.16 -1.71 13.31
N GLN A 303 -7.98 -0.73 13.72
CA GLN A 303 -9.20 -0.97 14.48
C GLN A 303 -10.18 -1.83 13.67
N ARG A 304 -10.36 -1.52 12.37
CA ARG A 304 -11.19 -2.30 11.45
C ARG A 304 -10.67 -3.71 11.25
N SER A 305 -9.37 -3.86 10.97
CA SER A 305 -8.74 -5.17 10.78
C SER A 305 -8.82 -6.03 12.04
N THR A 306 -8.66 -5.43 13.22
CA THR A 306 -8.80 -6.15 14.49
C THR A 306 -10.26 -6.60 14.70
N THR A 307 -11.23 -5.74 14.38
CA THR A 307 -12.66 -6.08 14.47
C THR A 307 -13.00 -7.24 13.52
N GLN A 308 -12.55 -7.16 12.26
CA GLN A 308 -12.76 -8.22 11.27
C GLN A 308 -12.14 -9.55 11.71
N LEU A 309 -10.94 -9.53 12.29
CA LEU A 309 -10.32 -10.73 12.83
C LEU A 309 -11.14 -11.33 13.98
N LEU A 310 -11.65 -10.50 14.89
CA LEU A 310 -12.48 -10.95 16.01
C LEU A 310 -13.82 -11.52 15.55
N GLU A 311 -14.43 -10.94 14.52
CA GLU A 311 -15.63 -11.50 13.88
C GLU A 311 -15.35 -12.88 13.26
N ILE A 312 -14.24 -13.03 12.54
CA ILE A 312 -13.80 -14.33 12.00
C ILE A 312 -13.60 -15.33 13.15
N ALA A 313 -12.92 -14.94 14.22
CA ALA A 313 -12.69 -15.80 15.38
C ALA A 313 -14.00 -16.21 16.07
N SER A 314 -14.93 -15.27 16.24
CA SER A 314 -16.24 -15.50 16.85
C SER A 314 -17.11 -16.45 16.01
N ASN A 315 -17.13 -16.27 14.68
CA ASN A 315 -17.93 -17.10 13.77
C ASN A 315 -17.41 -18.54 13.62
N ASN A 316 -16.19 -18.81 14.08
CA ASN A 316 -15.53 -20.11 13.98
C ASN A 316 -15.18 -20.69 15.36
N ASP A 317 -15.84 -20.24 16.44
CA ASP A 317 -15.66 -20.72 17.82
C ASP A 317 -14.20 -20.75 18.32
N CYS A 318 -13.38 -19.80 17.84
CA CYS A 318 -11.95 -19.72 18.18
C CYS A 318 -11.69 -18.99 19.51
N VAL A 319 -12.73 -18.49 20.18
CA VAL A 319 -12.64 -17.65 21.38
C VAL A 319 -12.94 -18.49 22.64
N ARG A 320 -12.01 -18.55 23.60
CA ARG A 320 -12.23 -19.22 24.90
C ARG A 320 -13.41 -18.59 25.65
N GLU A 321 -14.16 -19.39 26.42
CA GLU A 321 -15.31 -18.93 27.24
C GLU A 321 -14.99 -17.77 28.20
N HIS A 322 -13.72 -17.55 28.57
CA HIS A 322 -13.32 -16.41 29.41
C HIS A 322 -13.36 -15.05 28.70
N THR A 323 -13.32 -15.00 27.37
CA THR A 323 -13.49 -13.76 26.59
C THR A 323 -14.95 -13.47 26.23
N LYS A 324 -15.85 -14.46 26.32
CA LYS A 324 -17.30 -14.25 26.10
C LYS A 324 -17.90 -13.23 27.07
N ASN A 325 -17.33 -13.07 28.27
CA ASN A 325 -17.80 -12.09 29.26
C ASN A 325 -17.31 -10.66 29.01
N ASN A 326 -16.27 -10.46 28.18
CA ASN A 326 -15.78 -9.13 27.78
C ASN A 326 -16.14 -8.75 26.33
N CYS A 327 -16.50 -9.72 25.49
CA CYS A 327 -17.07 -9.51 24.16
C CYS A 327 -18.60 -9.39 24.20
N ARG A 328 -19.17 -8.66 25.16
CA ARG A 328 -20.50 -8.06 24.95
C ARG A 328 -20.28 -6.89 24.00
N PHE A 329 -20.40 -7.15 22.70
CA PHE A 329 -20.70 -6.09 21.75
C PHE A 329 -21.87 -5.28 22.32
N PRO A 330 -21.81 -3.94 22.37
CA PRO A 330 -23.00 -3.17 22.64
C PRO A 330 -23.96 -3.47 21.49
N THR A 331 -24.94 -4.32 21.76
CA THR A 331 -26.17 -4.44 21.00
C THR A 331 -26.86 -3.08 21.06
N GLY A 332 -26.46 -2.16 20.17
CA GLY A 332 -26.99 -0.79 20.19
C GLY A 332 -26.32 0.27 19.32
N VAL A 333 -25.28 -0.02 18.51
CA VAL A 333 -24.66 1.04 17.67
C VAL A 333 -25.16 1.04 16.22
N PHE A 334 -25.93 0.03 15.80
CA PHE A 334 -26.59 0.00 14.49
C PHE A 334 -28.10 0.29 14.58
N ALA A 335 -28.47 1.41 15.22
CA ALA A 335 -29.82 1.98 15.08
C ALA A 335 -29.84 3.41 15.66
N GLN A 336 -29.35 4.40 14.92
CA GLN A 336 -29.85 5.78 14.91
C GLN A 336 -28.96 6.67 14.04
N GLN A 337 -29.25 6.66 12.73
CA GLN A 337 -29.07 7.83 11.88
C GLN A 337 -30.03 7.69 10.68
N THR A 338 -31.31 7.51 11.01
CA THR A 338 -32.42 7.81 10.12
C THR A 338 -33.29 8.84 10.83
N HIS A 339 -33.56 9.93 10.10
CA HIS A 339 -34.33 11.11 10.50
C HIS A 339 -33.65 12.09 11.47
N ARG A 340 -33.17 13.20 10.90
CA ARG A 340 -33.76 14.53 11.14
C ARG A 340 -33.40 15.48 9.99
N ALA A 341 -34.41 16.30 9.66
CA ALA A 341 -34.58 17.24 8.55
C ALA A 341 -33.34 18.01 8.09
#